data_AF-W9BM77-F1
#
_entry.id   AF-W9BM77-F1
#
_cell.length_a   1.000
_cell.length_b   1.000
_cell.length_c   1.000
_cell.angle_alpha   90.00
_cell.angle_beta   90.00
_cell.angle_gamma   90.00
#
_symmetry.space_group_name_H-M   'P 1'
#
loop_
_entity.id
_entity.type
_entity.pdbx_description
1 polymer ?
#
loop_
_entity_poly.entity_id
_entity_poly.type
_entity_poly.pdbx_seq_one_letter_code
_entity_poly.pdbx_strand_id
1 'polypeptide(L)'
;MTDLLEVSGPASLAALVSALAPDHPRPLGSIASVWLDREAVFAVVHYDAAEQWPFLISVRHTSLGRDGDVRQQSTRVIRRLSLAGWTVRHAGADTRAIA
;
A
#
# COMPACT_ATOMS: atom_id res chain seq x y z
N MET A 1 -2.55 -11.72 -8.09
CA MET A 1 -2.50 -11.81 -6.61
C MET A 1 -2.65 -10.43 -5.98
N THR A 2 -3.15 -10.33 -4.74
CA THR A 2 -3.14 -9.08 -3.95
C THR A 2 -2.40 -9.29 -2.63
N ASP A 3 -1.43 -8.45 -2.31
CA ASP A 3 -0.81 -8.44 -0.97
C ASP A 3 -1.46 -7.33 -0.12
N LEU A 4 -1.83 -7.66 1.11
CA LEU A 4 -2.45 -6.73 2.06
C LEU A 4 -1.47 -6.39 3.18
N LEU A 5 -1.28 -5.09 3.39
CA LEU A 5 -0.43 -4.55 4.44
C LEU A 5 -1.27 -3.66 5.36
N GLU A 6 -1.23 -3.96 6.65
CA GLU A 6 -1.80 -3.10 7.67
C GLU A 6 -0.71 -2.16 8.19
N VAL A 7 -1.02 -0.88 8.27
CA VAL A 7 -0.09 0.18 8.62
C VAL A 7 -0.67 1.00 9.76
N SER A 8 0.19 1.33 10.73
CA SER A 8 -0.11 2.23 11.83
C SER A 8 1.07 3.18 12.03
N GLY A 9 0.77 4.41 12.41
CA GLY A 9 1.78 5.42 12.62
C GLY A 9 1.19 6.70 13.18
N PRO A 10 2.04 7.67 13.54
CA PRO A 10 1.61 8.88 14.24
C PRO A 10 0.92 9.91 13.33
N ALA A 11 0.83 9.66 12.03
CA ALA A 11 0.52 10.67 11.02
C ALA A 11 -0.68 10.30 10.14
N SER A 12 -1.09 11.24 9.28
CA SER A 12 -2.29 11.15 8.44
C SER A 12 -2.09 10.35 7.14
N LEU A 13 -3.18 10.07 6.42
CA LEU A 13 -3.15 9.44 5.10
C LEU A 13 -2.24 10.20 4.11
N ALA A 14 -2.27 11.53 4.13
CA ALA A 14 -1.42 12.33 3.27
C ALA A 14 0.08 12.14 3.57
N ALA A 15 0.44 12.01 4.86
CA ALA A 15 1.81 11.71 5.26
C ALA A 15 2.23 10.30 4.83
N LEU A 16 1.32 9.33 4.95
CA LEU A 16 1.57 7.96 4.48
C LEU A 16 1.81 7.92 2.96
N VAL A 17 0.94 8.57 2.17
CA VAL A 17 1.09 8.66 0.72
C VAL A 17 2.38 9.37 0.34
N SER A 18 2.74 10.46 1.03
CA SER A 18 4.02 11.17 0.79
C SER A 18 5.23 10.29 1.09
N ALA A 19 5.16 9.41 2.10
CA ALA A 19 6.22 8.47 2.41
C ALA A 19 6.33 7.34 1.37
N LEU A 20 5.22 6.95 0.74
CA LEU A 20 5.19 5.90 -0.30
C LEU A 20 5.63 6.42 -1.66
N ALA A 21 5.04 7.54 -2.09
CA ALA A 21 5.17 8.13 -3.40
C ALA A 21 5.22 9.67 -3.24
N PRO A 22 6.40 10.26 -2.99
CA PRO A 22 6.53 11.67 -2.66
C PRO A 22 6.09 12.61 -3.79
N ASP A 23 6.18 12.15 -5.04
CA ASP A 23 5.74 12.89 -6.23
C ASP A 23 4.22 12.77 -6.48
N HIS A 24 3.51 11.97 -5.69
CA HIS A 24 2.08 11.75 -5.86
C HIS A 24 1.28 12.93 -5.30
N PRO A 25 0.20 13.38 -5.97
CA PRO A 25 -0.68 14.39 -5.42
C PRO A 25 -1.25 13.95 -4.06
N ARG A 26 -1.46 14.93 -3.18
CA ARG A 26 -2.04 14.67 -1.86
C ARG A 26 -3.44 14.06 -2.02
N PRO A 27 -3.74 12.98 -1.29
CA PRO A 27 -5.06 12.35 -1.38
C PRO A 27 -6.14 13.28 -0.83
N LEU A 28 -7.30 13.26 -1.49
CA LEU A 28 -8.52 13.91 -1.02
C LEU A 28 -9.46 12.81 -0.50
N GLY A 29 -9.73 12.79 0.80
CA GLY A 29 -10.60 11.80 1.44
C GLY A 29 -9.84 10.67 2.12
N SER A 30 -10.46 9.49 2.19
CA SER A 30 -9.96 8.31 2.92
C SER A 30 -9.26 7.28 2.02
N ILE A 31 -9.13 7.54 0.72
CA ILE A 31 -8.55 6.58 -0.23
C ILE A 31 -7.52 7.27 -1.13
N ALA A 32 -6.43 6.58 -1.42
CA ALA A 32 -5.42 6.98 -2.39
C ALA A 32 -4.97 5.79 -3.25
N SER A 33 -4.78 5.98 -4.54
CA SER A 33 -4.08 5.01 -5.39
C SER A 33 -2.71 5.55 -5.77
N VAL A 34 -1.67 4.70 -5.78
CA VAL A 34 -0.31 5.10 -6.15
C VAL A 34 0.35 4.02 -7.01
N TRP A 35 1.11 4.43 -8.03
CA TRP A 35 1.93 3.50 -8.81
C TRP A 35 3.23 3.18 -8.05
N LEU A 36 3.54 1.90 -7.90
CA LEU A 36 4.77 1.40 -7.27
C LEU A 36 5.83 1.00 -8.30
N ASP A 37 5.37 0.57 -9.47
CA ASP A 37 6.21 0.28 -10.63
C ASP A 37 5.49 0.67 -11.91
N ARG A 38 6.21 1.36 -12.80
CA ARG A 38 5.77 2.05 -14.04
C ARG A 38 4.61 1.33 -14.76
N GLU A 39 3.39 1.50 -14.25
CA GLU A 39 2.13 0.88 -14.71
C GLU A 39 1.96 -0.64 -14.46
N ALA A 40 2.99 -1.34 -13.98
CA ALA A 40 2.93 -2.78 -13.71
C ALA A 40 2.31 -3.11 -12.34
N VAL A 41 2.59 -2.29 -11.32
CA VAL A 41 2.15 -2.52 -9.94
C VAL A 41 1.66 -1.23 -9.31
N PHE A 42 0.50 -1.28 -8.68
CA PHE A 42 -0.09 -0.17 -7.94
C PHE A 42 -0.48 -0.60 -6.52
N ALA A 43 -0.60 0.38 -5.64
CA ALA A 43 -1.16 0.22 -4.32
C ALA A 43 -2.41 1.08 -4.18
N VAL A 44 -3.40 0.56 -3.47
CA VAL A 44 -4.55 1.33 -2.99
C VAL A 44 -4.43 1.41 -1.47
N VAL A 45 -4.41 2.62 -0.95
CA VAL A 45 -4.34 2.94 0.47
C VAL A 45 -5.71 3.38 0.92
N HIS A 46 -6.27 2.71 1.93
CA HIS A 46 -7.51 3.08 2.59
C HIS A 46 -7.23 3.52 4.03
N TYR A 47 -7.91 4.55 4.50
CA TYR A 47 -7.88 5.01 5.88
C TYR A 47 -9.23 4.78 6.56
N ASP A 48 -9.21 4.09 7.69
CA ASP A 48 -10.34 3.92 8.61
C ASP A 48 -9.89 4.22 10.04
N ALA A 49 -10.45 5.27 10.64
CA ALA A 49 -10.09 5.69 11.99
C ALA A 49 -10.64 4.75 13.09
N ALA A 50 -11.62 3.90 12.77
CA ALA A 50 -12.22 2.98 13.73
C ALA A 50 -11.36 1.72 13.97
N GLU A 51 -10.41 1.44 13.08
CA GLU A 51 -9.57 0.25 13.12
C GLU A 51 -8.31 0.43 13.97
N GLN A 52 -7.84 -0.65 14.60
CA GLN A 52 -6.58 -0.64 15.35
C GLN A 52 -5.37 -0.34 14.44
N TRP A 53 -5.45 -0.79 13.18
CA TRP A 53 -4.50 -0.50 12.11
C TRP A 53 -5.18 0.38 11.08
N PRO A 54 -5.13 1.71 11.27
CA PRO A 54 -6.05 2.61 10.58
C PRO A 54 -5.78 2.73 9.08
N PHE A 55 -4.66 2.19 8.58
CA PHE A 55 -4.32 2.23 7.17
C PHE A 55 -4.20 0.82 6.61
N LEU A 56 -4.92 0.55 5.52
CA LEU A 56 -4.81 -0.69 4.76
C LEU A 56 -4.23 -0.38 3.37
N ILE A 57 -3.12 -1.02 3.03
CA ILE A 57 -2.49 -0.93 1.71
C ILE A 57 -2.70 -2.25 0.97
N SER A 58 -3.42 -2.18 -0.15
CA SER A 58 -3.64 -3.30 -1.07
C SER A 58 -2.72 -3.16 -2.27
N VAL A 59 -1.72 -4.03 -2.40
CA VAL A 59 -0.76 -4.04 -3.51
C VAL A 59 -1.20 -5.03 -4.57
N ARG A 60 -1.34 -4.56 -5.82
CA ARG A 60 -1.86 -5.35 -6.95
C ARG A 60 -1.06 -5.06 -8.21
N HIS A 61 -0.98 -6.05 -9.09
CA HIS A 61 -0.42 -5.87 -10.43
C HIS A 61 -1.53 -5.62 -11.45
N THR A 62 -1.17 -4.97 -12.55
CA THR A 62 -2.00 -4.89 -13.77
C THR A 62 -1.75 -6.11 -14.66
N SER A 63 -2.34 -6.14 -15.85
CA SER A 63 -2.03 -7.16 -16.86
C SER A 63 -0.57 -7.16 -17.33
N LEU A 64 0.19 -6.08 -17.06
CA LEU A 64 1.60 -5.95 -17.40
C LEU A 64 2.54 -6.54 -16.35
N GLY A 65 2.09 -6.67 -15.11
CA GLY A 65 2.88 -7.19 -13.99
C GLY A 65 2.58 -8.66 -13.68
N ARG A 66 3.34 -9.21 -12.73
CA ARG A 66 3.24 -10.60 -12.27
C ARG A 66 3.13 -10.66 -10.75
N ASP A 67 2.69 -11.81 -10.22
CA ASP A 67 2.57 -12.01 -8.77
C ASP A 67 3.91 -11.82 -8.03
N GLY A 68 5.04 -12.20 -8.65
CA GLY A 68 6.37 -11.94 -8.10
C GLY A 68 6.68 -10.45 -7.91
N ASP A 69 6.16 -9.61 -8.80
CA ASP A 69 6.35 -8.15 -8.73
C ASP A 69 5.56 -7.55 -7.57
N VAL A 70 4.34 -8.05 -7.32
CA VAL A 70 3.54 -7.67 -6.14
C VAL A 70 4.33 -7.96 -4.87
N ARG A 71 4.84 -9.19 -4.69
CA ARG A 71 5.58 -9.56 -3.49
C ARG A 71 6.86 -8.73 -3.31
N GLN A 72 7.56 -8.46 -4.40
CA GLN A 72 8.76 -7.62 -4.40
C GLN A 72 8.42 -6.19 -3.97
N GLN A 73 7.37 -5.59 -4.55
CA GLN A 73 6.95 -4.24 -4.23
C GLN A 73 6.38 -4.12 -2.82
N SER A 74 5.61 -5.10 -2.33
CA SER A 74 5.18 -5.17 -0.93
C SER A 74 6.35 -5.12 0.04
N THR A 75 7.41 -5.89 -0.23
CA THR A 75 8.63 -5.89 0.59
C THR A 75 9.33 -4.53 0.58
N ARG A 76 9.37 -3.87 -0.59
CA ARG A 76 9.93 -2.51 -0.72
C ARG A 76 9.09 -1.48 0.03
N VAL A 77 7.77 -1.57 -0.04
CA VAL A 77 6.82 -0.71 0.69
C VAL A 77 7.02 -0.86 2.19
N ILE A 78 7.03 -2.09 2.72
CA ILE A 78 7.27 -2.36 4.14
C ILE A 78 8.58 -1.70 4.58
N ARG A 79 9.68 -1.96 3.86
CA ARG A 79 10.99 -1.40 4.20
C ARG A 79 10.98 0.13 4.20
N ARG A 80 10.40 0.76 3.17
CA ARG A 80 10.35 2.22 3.03
C ARG A 80 9.57 2.86 4.18
N LEU A 81 8.39 2.32 4.48
CA LEU A 81 7.54 2.80 5.57
C LEU A 81 8.19 2.63 6.94
N SER A 82 8.80 1.48 7.20
CA SER A 82 9.55 1.25 8.44
C SER A 82 10.72 2.22 8.61
N LEU A 83 11.46 2.53 7.54
CA LEU A 83 12.52 3.55 7.59
C LEU A 83 11.97 4.96 7.83
N ALA A 84 10.74 5.24 7.41
CA ALA A 84 10.03 6.49 7.68
C ALA A 84 9.32 6.51 9.05
N GLY A 85 9.55 5.51 9.91
CA GLY A 85 9.02 5.46 11.28
C GLY A 85 7.59 4.91 11.39
N TRP A 86 7.06 4.29 10.33
CA TRP A 86 5.75 3.64 10.35
C TRP A 86 5.87 2.18 10.77
N THR A 87 4.87 1.70 11.50
CA THR A 87 4.74 0.29 11.81
C THR A 87 3.92 -0.36 10.71
N VAL A 88 4.45 -1.44 10.11
CA VAL A 88 3.80 -2.17 9.04
C VAL A 88 3.79 -3.65 9.37
N ARG A 89 2.66 -4.31 9.16
CA ARG A 89 2.56 -5.77 9.21
C ARG A 89 1.88 -6.31 7.95
N HIS A 90 2.25 -7.52 7.59
CA HIS A 90 1.62 -8.23 6.48
C HIS A 90 0.34 -8.90 6.96
N ALA A 91 -0.80 -8.47 6.45
CA ALA A 91 -2.13 -8.95 6.85
C ALA A 91 -2.54 -10.23 6.09
N GLY A 92 -1.95 -10.48 4.92
CA GLY A 92 -2.23 -11.67 4.12
C GLY A 92 -2.01 -11.43 2.63
N ALA A 93 -2.06 -12.50 1.85
CA ALA A 93 -2.19 -12.42 0.41
C ALA A 93 -3.60 -12.92 0.04
N ASP A 94 -4.40 -12.07 -0.61
CA ASP A 94 -5.65 -12.53 -1.20
C ASP A 94 -5.34 -13.20 -2.55
N THR A 95 -5.45 -14.52 -2.55
CA THR A 95 -5.29 -15.39 -3.72
C THR A 95 -6.63 -15.74 -4.37
N ARG A 96 -7.76 -15.22 -3.86
CA ARG A 96 -9.05 -15.47 -4.49
C ARG A 96 -9.08 -14.76 -5.84
N ALA A 97 -8.98 -15.56 -6.90
CA ALA A 97 -9.38 -15.14 -8.22
C ALA A 97 -10.83 -14.63 -8.09
N ILE A 98 -11.06 -13.39 -8.48
CA ILE A 98 -12.42 -12.91 -8.71
C ILE A 98 -12.91 -13.74 -9.90
N ALA A 99 -13.74 -14.74 -9.61
CA ALA A 99 -14.41 -15.59 -10.58
C ALA A 99 -15.54 -14.81 -11.27
#